data_AF-A0A7Y2D9V2-F1
#
_entry.id   AF-A0A7Y2D9V2-F1
#
_cell.length_a   1.000
_cell.length_b   1.000
_cell.length_c   1.000
_cell.angle_alpha   90.00
_cell.angle_beta   90.00
_cell.angle_gamma   90.00
#
_symmetry.space_group_name_H-M   'P 1'
#
loop_
_entity.id
_entity.type
_entity.pdbx_description
1 polymer ?
#
loop_
_entity_poly.entity_id
_entity_poly.type
_entity_poly.pdbx_seq_one_letter_code
_entity_poly.pdbx_strand_id
1 'polypeptide(L)'
;MSGRTKVFIAAAVLAVLWLAGSFAYWVAEGRPGSPAEFRERVADTGLLVEWSNTGGRGGNGVVQTECGPVAIMISVFSDEDELWIVEPFREEIADDTIATLLACAWS
;
A
#
# COMPACT_ATOMS: atom_id res chain seq x y z
N MET A 1 12.96 -2.73 50.07
CA MET A 1 12.71 -2.21 48.70
C MET A 1 11.66 -1.11 48.79
N SER A 2 12.04 0.14 48.47
CA SER A 2 11.18 1.33 48.63
C SER A 2 9.98 1.30 47.68
N GLY A 3 8.82 1.82 48.11
CA GLY A 3 7.60 1.87 47.28
C GLY A 3 7.80 2.57 45.93
N ARG A 4 8.72 3.54 45.85
CA ARG A 4 9.11 4.20 44.60
C ARG A 4 9.73 3.24 43.59
N THR A 5 10.58 2.31 44.02
CA THR A 5 11.23 1.33 43.14
C THR A 5 10.23 0.40 42.48
N LYS A 6 9.15 0.03 43.18
CA LYS A 6 8.08 -0.82 42.63
C LYS A 6 7.27 -0.11 41.53
N VAL A 7 7.02 1.19 41.71
CA VAL A 7 6.30 2.02 40.72
C VAL A 7 7.13 2.21 39.44
N PHE A 8 8.44 2.45 39.57
CA PHE A 8 9.33 2.55 38.41
C PHE A 8 9.43 1.24 37.61
N ILE A 9 9.50 0.10 38.29
CA ILE A 9 9.53 -1.22 37.63
C ILE A 9 8.21 -1.47 36.89
N ALA A 10 7.07 -1.18 37.53
CA ALA A 10 5.76 -1.36 36.89
C ALA A 10 5.59 -0.50 35.62
N ALA A 11 6.03 0.77 35.67
CA ALA A 11 5.98 1.66 34.51
C ALA A 11 6.92 1.21 33.39
N ALA A 12 8.13 0.74 33.73
CA ALA A 12 9.09 0.22 32.75
C ALA A 12 8.56 -1.04 32.05
N VAL A 13 7.94 -1.96 32.80
CA VAL A 13 7.32 -3.17 32.23
C VAL A 13 6.17 -2.80 31.30
N LEU A 14 5.32 -1.85 31.68
CA LEU A 14 4.23 -1.38 30.81
C LEU A 14 4.76 -0.75 29.51
N ALA A 15 5.80 0.08 29.59
CA ALA A 15 6.41 0.70 28.42
C ALA A 15 7.02 -0.34 27.47
N VAL A 16 7.69 -1.36 28.01
CA VAL A 16 8.26 -2.45 27.20
C VAL A 16 7.15 -3.28 26.55
N LEU A 17 6.06 -3.59 27.27
CA LEU A 17 4.92 -4.30 26.70
C LEU A 17 4.22 -3.49 25.59
N TRP A 18 4.14 -2.16 25.75
CA TRP A 18 3.62 -1.27 24.72
C TRP A 18 4.49 -1.27 23.47
N LEU A 19 5.81 -1.12 23.64
CA LEU A 19 6.76 -1.14 22.52
C LEU A 19 6.81 -2.50 21.82
N ALA A 20 6.78 -3.59 22.60
CA ALA A 20 6.76 -4.95 22.06
C ALA A 20 5.43 -5.26 21.36
N GLY A 21 4.30 -4.80 21.88
CA GLY A 21 2.99 -4.92 21.24
C GLY A 21 2.92 -4.16 19.92
N SER A 22 3.43 -2.91 19.88
CA SER A 22 3.55 -2.16 18.63
C SER A 22 4.49 -2.86 17.63
N PHE A 23 5.64 -3.35 18.08
CA PHE A 23 6.58 -4.06 17.20
C PHE A 23 5.99 -5.38 16.66
N ALA A 24 5.32 -6.15 17.51
CA ALA A 24 4.63 -7.37 17.10
C ALA A 24 3.50 -7.08 16.12
N TYR A 25 2.76 -5.98 16.28
CA TYR A 25 1.77 -5.51 15.31
C TYR A 25 2.42 -5.24 13.93
N TRP A 26 3.56 -4.56 13.89
CA TRP A 26 4.30 -4.30 12.64
C TRP A 26 4.90 -5.56 12.00
N VAL A 27 5.23 -6.58 12.79
CA VAL A 27 5.85 -7.83 12.29
C VAL A 27 4.81 -8.90 11.96
N ALA A 28 3.69 -8.96 12.67
CA ALA A 28 2.65 -9.99 12.54
C ALA A 28 1.57 -9.63 11.51
N GLU A 29 1.22 -8.35 11.35
CA GLU A 29 0.20 -7.93 10.36
C GLU A 29 0.79 -7.63 8.97
N GLY A 30 2.11 -7.82 8.79
CA GLY A 30 2.80 -7.43 7.57
C GLY A 30 2.89 -5.91 7.50
N ARG A 31 4.11 -5.37 7.49
CA ARG A 31 4.29 -3.94 7.21
C ARG A 31 3.55 -3.62 5.90
N PRO A 32 2.73 -2.53 5.82
CA PRO A 32 2.42 -1.98 4.51
C PRO A 32 3.76 -1.81 3.80
N GLY A 33 3.88 -2.39 2.58
CA GLY A 33 5.14 -2.45 1.86
C GLY A 33 5.81 -1.08 1.72
N SER A 34 7.07 -1.04 1.30
CA SER A 34 7.67 0.24 0.93
C SER A 34 7.00 0.79 -0.34
N PRO A 35 7.01 2.12 -0.58
CA PRO A 35 6.59 2.68 -1.86
C PRO A 35 7.30 2.06 -3.05
N ALA A 36 8.56 1.65 -2.91
CA ALA A 36 9.33 1.00 -3.97
C ALA A 36 8.77 -0.40 -4.28
N GLU A 37 8.51 -1.21 -3.26
CA GLU A 37 7.89 -2.54 -3.40
C GLU A 37 6.51 -2.42 -4.06
N PHE A 38 5.70 -1.44 -3.66
CA PHE A 38 4.40 -1.21 -4.30
C PHE A 38 4.53 -0.88 -5.79
N ARG A 39 5.49 -0.02 -6.17
CA ARG A 39 5.75 0.31 -7.59
C ARG A 39 6.25 -0.89 -8.38
N GLU A 40 7.09 -1.73 -7.78
CA GLU A 40 7.60 -2.95 -8.39
C GLU A 40 6.45 -3.92 -8.68
N ARG A 41 5.57 -4.18 -7.70
CA ARG A 41 4.39 -5.03 -7.92
C ARG A 41 3.47 -4.51 -9.02
N VAL A 42 3.29 -3.20 -9.14
CA VAL A 42 2.50 -2.61 -10.24
C VAL A 42 3.24 -2.75 -11.57
N ALA A 43 4.56 -2.59 -11.61
CA ALA A 43 5.34 -2.78 -12.82
C ALA A 43 5.33 -4.25 -13.30
N ASP A 44 5.26 -5.21 -12.38
CA ASP A 44 5.16 -6.64 -12.68
C ASP A 44 3.85 -7.01 -13.38
N THR A 45 2.80 -6.18 -13.29
CA THR A 45 1.57 -6.37 -14.09
C THR A 45 1.73 -5.90 -15.53
N GLY A 46 2.87 -5.30 -15.88
CA GLY A 46 3.12 -4.67 -17.18
C GLY A 46 2.58 -3.24 -17.31
N LEU A 47 1.95 -2.71 -16.25
CA LEU A 47 1.45 -1.34 -16.25
C LEU A 47 2.57 -0.35 -15.86
N LEU A 48 2.99 0.48 -16.82
CA LEU A 48 3.99 1.52 -16.61
C LEU A 48 3.33 2.83 -16.15
N VAL A 49 3.61 3.20 -14.90
CA VAL A 49 3.03 4.38 -14.27
C VAL A 49 4.12 5.41 -13.98
N GLU A 50 3.92 6.63 -14.47
CA GLU A 50 4.67 7.81 -14.06
C GLU A 50 4.11 8.30 -12.72
N TRP A 51 4.71 7.84 -11.64
CA TRP A 51 4.21 8.10 -10.28
C TRP A 51 4.36 9.56 -9.85
N SER A 52 3.25 10.16 -9.44
CA SER A 52 3.23 11.48 -8.79
C SER A 52 3.35 11.34 -7.27
N ASN A 53 2.68 10.35 -6.69
CA ASN A 53 2.75 10.01 -5.28
C ASN A 53 2.55 8.50 -5.11
N THR A 54 3.26 7.90 -4.15
CA THR A 54 3.16 6.46 -3.88
C THR A 54 3.47 6.17 -2.42
N GLY A 55 2.60 5.40 -1.79
CA GLY A 55 2.77 4.79 -0.48
C GLY A 55 2.91 3.27 -0.60
N GLY A 56 2.88 2.58 0.53
CA GLY A 56 3.07 1.12 0.58
C GLY A 56 1.93 0.26 0.06
N ARG A 57 0.74 0.82 -0.07
CA ARG A 57 -0.48 0.11 -0.47
C ARG A 57 -1.29 0.85 -1.53
N GLY A 58 -0.76 1.94 -2.07
CA GLY A 58 -1.47 2.75 -3.02
C GLY A 58 -0.66 3.92 -3.52
N GLY A 59 -1.09 4.50 -4.63
CA GLY A 59 -0.48 5.67 -5.21
C GLY A 59 -1.27 6.20 -6.38
N ASN A 60 -0.84 7.32 -6.90
CA ASN A 60 -1.41 7.93 -8.09
C ASN A 60 -0.31 8.43 -9.02
N GLY A 61 -0.62 8.45 -10.31
CA GLY A 61 0.32 8.80 -11.35
C GLY A 61 -0.36 8.94 -12.69
N VAL A 62 0.43 8.90 -13.74
CA VAL A 62 -0.04 8.99 -15.13
C VAL A 62 0.39 7.75 -15.89
N VAL A 63 -0.53 7.18 -16.66
CA VAL A 63 -0.24 6.14 -17.65
C VAL A 63 -0.40 6.74 -19.03
N GLN A 64 0.53 6.43 -19.93
CA GLN A 64 0.40 6.77 -21.35
C GLN A 64 -0.51 5.72 -22.02
N THR A 65 -1.65 6.16 -22.54
CA THR A 65 -2.63 5.31 -23.21
C THR A 65 -2.79 5.74 -24.67
N GLU A 66 -3.59 5.01 -25.45
CA GLU A 66 -3.86 5.34 -26.86
C GLU A 66 -4.63 6.67 -27.02
N CYS A 67 -5.40 7.09 -26.02
CA CYS A 67 -6.09 8.39 -26.03
C CYS A 67 -5.29 9.52 -25.37
N GLY A 68 -4.06 9.25 -24.92
CA GLY A 68 -3.15 10.23 -24.31
C GLY A 68 -2.82 9.91 -22.85
N PRO A 69 -2.23 10.87 -22.11
CA PRO A 69 -1.91 10.66 -20.71
C PRO A 69 -3.19 10.61 -19.86
N VAL A 70 -3.37 9.53 -19.11
CA VAL A 70 -4.50 9.34 -18.21
C VAL A 70 -4.00 9.31 -16.77
N ALA A 71 -4.60 10.13 -15.91
CA ALA A 71 -4.36 10.07 -14.48
C ALA A 71 -5.01 8.83 -13.90
N ILE A 72 -4.25 8.07 -13.11
CA ILE A 72 -4.72 6.85 -12.47
C ILE A 72 -4.45 6.87 -10.97
N MET A 73 -5.26 6.11 -10.25
CA MET A 73 -5.05 5.81 -8.84
C MET A 73 -5.09 4.29 -8.67
N ILE A 74 -4.08 3.72 -8.02
CA ILE A 74 -4.00 2.29 -7.71
C ILE A 74 -3.97 2.11 -6.21
N SER A 75 -4.70 1.13 -5.69
CA SER A 75 -4.73 0.79 -4.26
C SER A 75 -4.87 -0.71 -4.05
N VAL A 76 -4.47 -1.17 -2.87
CA VAL A 76 -4.81 -2.48 -2.31
C VAL A 76 -5.96 -2.33 -1.33
N PHE A 77 -7.03 -3.11 -1.50
CA PHE A 77 -8.21 -3.06 -0.61
C PHE A 77 -8.36 -4.26 0.32
N SER A 78 -7.76 -5.41 -0.01
CA SER A 78 -7.89 -6.65 0.76
C SER A 78 -6.58 -7.04 1.46
N ASP A 79 -6.69 -8.01 2.37
CA ASP A 79 -5.53 -8.65 3.01
C ASP A 79 -4.78 -9.57 2.03
N GLU A 80 -5.32 -9.79 0.83
CA GLU A 80 -4.75 -10.64 -0.22
C GLU A 80 -3.78 -9.88 -1.15
N ASP A 81 -3.45 -8.64 -0.81
CA ASP A 81 -2.50 -7.79 -1.55
C ASP A 81 -2.89 -7.50 -3.02
N GLU A 82 -4.15 -7.74 -3.39
CA GLU A 82 -4.69 -7.50 -4.72
C GLU A 82 -4.58 -6.02 -5.12
N LEU A 83 -4.08 -5.79 -6.34
CA LEU A 83 -3.95 -4.44 -6.91
C LEU A 83 -5.22 -4.07 -7.65
N TRP A 84 -5.74 -2.88 -7.37
CA TRP A 84 -6.95 -2.36 -8.00
C TRP A 84 -6.66 -1.01 -8.63
N ILE A 85 -7.09 -0.80 -9.88
CA ILE A 85 -7.30 0.54 -10.41
C ILE A 85 -8.55 1.07 -9.70
N VAL A 86 -8.45 2.26 -9.13
CA VAL A 86 -9.53 2.95 -8.42
C VAL A 86 -10.09 4.09 -9.27
N GLU A 87 -9.21 4.74 -10.02
CA GLU A 87 -9.52 5.75 -11.03
C GLU A 87 -8.69 5.46 -12.29
N PRO A 88 -9.27 5.62 -13.50
CA PRO A 88 -10.58 6.23 -13.78
C PRO A 88 -11.80 5.31 -13.59
N PHE A 89 -11.59 4.03 -13.32
CA PHE A 89 -12.65 3.06 -13.04
C PHE A 89 -12.18 2.10 -11.93
N ARG A 90 -13.11 1.38 -11.31
CA ARG A 90 -12.82 0.56 -10.13
C ARG A 90 -12.83 -0.92 -10.45
N GLU A 91 -11.66 -1.45 -10.80
CA GLU A 91 -11.48 -2.85 -11.17
C GLU A 91 -10.12 -3.38 -10.70
N GLU A 92 -10.05 -4.69 -10.47
CA GLU A 92 -8.81 -5.40 -10.17
C GLU A 92 -7.85 -5.31 -11.38
N ILE A 93 -6.54 -5.21 -11.14
CA ILE A 93 -5.55 -5.19 -12.21
C ILE A 93 -5.37 -6.61 -12.76
N ALA A 94 -6.03 -6.88 -13.87
CA ALA A 94 -5.82 -8.04 -14.73
C ALA A 94 -5.44 -7.61 -16.16
N ASP A 95 -5.04 -8.57 -17.00
CA ASP A 95 -4.60 -8.31 -18.38
C ASP A 95 -5.67 -7.57 -19.21
N ASP A 96 -6.94 -7.93 -19.05
CA ASP A 96 -8.09 -7.33 -19.73
C ASP A 96 -8.42 -5.93 -19.18
N THR A 97 -8.26 -5.71 -17.88
CA THR A 97 -8.40 -4.39 -17.25
C THR A 97 -7.30 -3.43 -17.73
N ILE A 98 -6.06 -3.90 -17.84
CA ILE A 98 -4.95 -3.12 -18.39
C ILE A 98 -5.22 -2.80 -19.87
N ALA A 99 -5.65 -3.78 -20.66
CA ALA A 99 -6.01 -3.55 -22.06
C ALA A 99 -7.14 -2.51 -22.18
N THR A 100 -8.16 -2.60 -21.31
CA THR A 100 -9.24 -1.61 -21.23
C THR A 100 -8.70 -0.22 -20.91
N LEU A 101 -7.79 -0.12 -19.91
CA LEU A 101 -7.10 1.12 -19.51
C LEU A 101 -6.19 1.70 -20.62
N LEU A 102 -5.56 0.87 -21.44
CA LEU A 102 -4.71 1.35 -22.52
C LEU A 102 -5.53 1.77 -23.76
N ALA A 103 -6.67 1.11 -24.00
CA ALA A 103 -7.55 1.35 -25.15
C ALA A 103 -8.62 2.44 -24.93
N CYS A 104 -8.70 3.05 -23.74
CA CYS A 104 -9.72 4.06 -23.44
C CYS A 104 -11.16 3.55 -23.48
N ALA A 105 -11.33 2.28 -23.10
CA ALA A 105 -12.58 1.53 -23.22
C ALA A 105 -13.40 1.41 -21.91
N TRP A 106 -13.12 2.24 -20.90
CA TRP A 106 -13.82 2.25 -19.60
C TRP A 106 -14.98 3.27 -19.50
N SER A 107 -15.40 3.84 -20.65
CA SER A 107 -16.46 4.86 -20.71
C SER A 107 -17.86 4.28 -20.59
#